data_AF-A0A251VFJ3-F1
#
_entry.id   AF-A0A251VFJ3-F1
#
_cell.length_a   1.000
_cell.length_b   1.000
_cell.length_c   1.000
_cell.angle_alpha   90.00
_cell.angle_beta   90.00
_cell.angle_gamma   90.00
#
_symmetry.space_group_name_H-M   'P 1'
#
loop_
_entity.id
_entity.type
_entity.pdbx_description
1 polymer ?
#
loop_
_entity_poly.entity_id
_entity_poly.type
_entity_poly.pdbx_seq_one_letter_code
_entity_poly.pdbx_strand_id
1 'polypeptide(L)'
;MSPFCGMSGYVKQSTNSSNSNNNIHVSKHYAYFSGEPRWGRSAHMTLTYAFSGNHMIDYLSSDEVRDAFQWSFSRWPAVIPVNFTESDSIFTLRLISMFPRYDYSTADIKIGFYKGDHGDGEPFDSVLGVLAQAFSPKNGRLHLDEAETWAVDFKSSKTMCCEEYKGTQLQSNFK
;
A
#
# COMPACT_ATOMS: atom_id res chain seq x y z
N MET A 1 3.61 22.49 1.51
CA MET A 1 2.84 21.64 0.58
C MET A 1 2.00 20.69 1.41
N SER A 2 0.87 20.20 0.88
CA SER A 2 0.07 19.19 1.58
C SER A 2 0.61 17.80 1.25
N PRO A 3 0.71 16.87 2.22
CA PRO A 3 1.15 15.50 1.96
C PRO A 3 0.22 14.78 0.97
N PHE A 4 0.79 13.90 0.13
CA PHE A 4 0.03 13.20 -0.91
C PHE A 4 0.58 11.80 -1.22
N CYS A 5 -0.19 11.03 -1.99
CA CYS A 5 0.21 9.71 -2.48
C CYS A 5 1.15 9.87 -3.69
N GLY A 6 2.25 9.11 -3.74
CA GLY A 6 3.24 9.17 -4.82
C GLY A 6 2.77 8.62 -6.16
N MET A 7 1.55 8.07 -6.22
CA MET A 7 0.98 7.53 -7.44
C MET A 7 0.56 8.62 -8.41
N SER A 8 1.12 8.62 -9.62
CA SER A 8 0.70 9.55 -10.67
C SER A 8 -0.78 9.38 -11.01
N GLY A 9 -1.55 10.48 -10.91
CA GLY A 9 -2.94 10.54 -11.35
C GLY A 9 -3.10 10.56 -12.88
N TYR A 10 -2.01 10.67 -13.64
CA TYR A 10 -2.01 10.76 -15.11
C TYR A 10 -1.14 9.65 -15.71
N VAL A 11 -1.78 8.60 -16.22
CA VAL A 11 -1.13 7.64 -17.12
C VAL A 11 -1.51 8.02 -18.55
N LYS A 12 -0.53 8.28 -19.42
CA LYS A 12 -0.75 8.55 -20.84
C LYS A 12 -1.43 7.33 -21.48
N GLN A 13 -2.76 7.38 -21.61
CA GLN A 13 -3.47 6.44 -22.47
C GLN A 13 -3.13 6.80 -23.91
N SER A 14 -2.53 5.88 -24.65
CA SER A 14 -2.41 5.98 -26.10
C SER A 14 -3.81 5.92 -26.70
N THR A 15 -4.42 7.08 -26.92
CA THR A 15 -5.71 7.18 -27.60
C THR A 15 -5.51 6.92 -29.09
N ASN A 16 -5.75 5.68 -29.52
CA ASN A 16 -6.08 5.44 -30.93
C ASN A 16 -7.46 6.06 -31.17
N SER A 17 -7.44 7.22 -31.81
CA SER A 17 -8.61 8.02 -32.14
C SER A 17 -9.47 7.30 -33.17
N SER A 18 -10.66 6.87 -32.77
CA SER A 18 -11.77 6.56 -33.68
C SER A 18 -13.07 7.14 -33.13
N ASN A 19 -13.33 8.38 -33.53
CA ASN A 19 -14.61 8.96 -33.94
C ASN A 19 -15.91 8.43 -33.27
N SER A 20 -16.48 9.21 -32.34
CA SER A 20 -17.94 9.40 -32.25
C SER A 20 -18.30 10.53 -31.29
N ASN A 21 -18.97 11.55 -31.81
CA ASN A 21 -19.61 12.62 -31.07
C ASN A 21 -20.62 12.08 -30.06
N ASN A 22 -20.45 12.37 -28.77
CA ASN A 22 -21.50 12.45 -27.74
C ASN A 22 -20.91 13.08 -26.46
N ASN A 23 -21.25 14.35 -26.22
CA ASN A 23 -20.76 15.17 -25.10
C ASN A 23 -21.48 14.86 -23.79
N ILE A 24 -21.14 13.73 -23.17
CA ILE A 24 -21.29 13.55 -21.73
C ILE A 24 -19.88 13.45 -21.15
N HIS A 25 -19.42 14.52 -20.50
CA HIS A 25 -18.14 14.54 -19.80
C HIS A 25 -18.25 13.70 -18.52
N VAL A 26 -18.11 12.38 -18.63
CA VAL A 26 -17.83 11.52 -17.48
C VAL A 26 -16.36 11.72 -17.11
N SER A 27 -16.10 12.54 -16.09
CA SER A 27 -14.75 12.67 -15.53
C SER A 27 -14.43 11.41 -14.72
N LYS A 28 -13.53 10.58 -15.24
CA LYS A 28 -12.94 9.47 -14.48
C LYS A 28 -11.79 10.05 -13.64
N HIS A 29 -11.90 9.99 -12.32
CA HIS A 29 -10.85 10.41 -11.40
C HIS A 29 -9.91 9.23 -11.03
N TYR A 30 -9.56 8.42 -12.02
CA TYR A 30 -8.63 7.30 -11.85
C TYR A 30 -7.87 7.03 -13.16
N ALA A 31 -6.68 6.46 -13.02
CA ALA A 31 -5.88 5.98 -14.13
C ALA A 31 -5.48 4.52 -13.88
N TYR A 32 -5.33 3.75 -14.95
CA TYR A 32 -4.76 2.40 -14.89
C TYR A 32 -3.30 2.43 -15.30
N PHE A 33 -2.49 1.57 -14.67
CA PHE A 33 -1.18 1.26 -15.20
C PHE A 33 -1.28 0.70 -16.62
N SER A 34 -0.24 0.92 -17.43
CA SER A 34 -0.16 0.36 -18.77
C SER A 34 -0.33 -1.17 -18.74
N GLY A 35 -1.18 -1.69 -19.62
CA GLY A 35 -1.51 -3.12 -19.67
C GLY A 35 -2.53 -3.60 -18.62
N GLU A 36 -3.07 -2.69 -17.78
CA GLU A 36 -4.08 -2.97 -16.76
C GLU A 36 -3.80 -4.24 -15.94
N PRO A 37 -2.60 -4.37 -15.36
CA PRO A 37 -2.20 -5.60 -14.73
C PRO A 37 -3.06 -5.88 -13.49
N ARG A 38 -3.34 -7.16 -13.27
CA ARG A 38 -4.18 -7.64 -12.17
C ARG A 38 -3.53 -8.82 -11.48
N TRP A 39 -3.81 -8.94 -10.18
CA TRP A 39 -3.67 -10.21 -9.48
C TRP A 39 -4.57 -11.25 -10.17
N GLY A 40 -4.21 -12.54 -10.07
CA GLY A 40 -4.80 -13.60 -10.89
C GLY A 40 -6.34 -13.55 -10.97
N ARG A 41 -6.92 -13.98 -12.10
CA ARG A 41 -8.36 -13.85 -12.38
C ARG A 41 -9.26 -14.82 -11.60
N SER A 42 -8.79 -15.36 -10.47
CA SER A 42 -9.57 -16.30 -9.67
C SER A 42 -10.73 -15.57 -8.99
N ALA A 43 -11.90 -16.22 -8.92
CA ALA A 43 -13.07 -15.72 -8.22
C ALA A 43 -12.83 -15.56 -6.71
N HIS A 44 -11.87 -16.29 -6.14
CA HIS A 44 -11.38 -16.12 -4.78
C HIS A 44 -9.85 -16.20 -4.84
N MET A 45 -9.17 -15.09 -4.58
CA MET A 45 -7.70 -15.05 -4.55
C MET A 45 -7.22 -14.75 -3.14
N THR A 46 -6.17 -15.45 -2.71
CA THR A 46 -5.45 -15.12 -1.47
C THR A 46 -4.11 -14.53 -1.85
N LEU A 47 -3.88 -13.27 -1.48
CA LEU A 47 -2.61 -12.60 -1.67
C LEU A 47 -1.77 -12.73 -0.40
N THR A 48 -0.50 -13.03 -0.59
CA THR A 48 0.48 -13.04 0.49
C THR A 48 1.12 -11.66 0.64
N TYR A 49 1.35 -11.21 1.87
CA TYR A 49 2.09 -9.97 2.12
C TYR A 49 3.20 -10.17 3.15
N ALA A 50 4.29 -9.41 3.01
CA ALA A 50 5.46 -9.52 3.86
C ALA A 50 6.09 -8.18 4.17
N PHE A 51 6.71 -8.08 5.35
CA PHE A 51 7.54 -6.94 5.73
C PHE A 51 9.00 -7.19 5.42
N SER A 52 9.66 -6.14 4.94
CA SER A 52 11.10 -6.12 4.72
C SER A 52 11.84 -6.35 6.04
N GLY A 53 12.85 -7.22 6.03
CA GLY A 53 13.66 -7.46 7.22
C GLY A 53 14.67 -6.35 7.53
N ASN A 54 14.93 -5.46 6.56
CA ASN A 54 15.97 -4.43 6.63
C ASN A 54 15.47 -3.01 6.31
N HIS A 55 14.20 -2.84 5.99
CA HIS A 55 13.59 -1.55 5.65
C HIS A 55 12.37 -1.33 6.53
N MET A 56 12.62 -1.09 7.82
CA MET A 56 11.63 -0.88 8.87
C MET A 56 12.06 0.30 9.74
N ILE A 57 11.07 0.95 10.35
CA ILE A 57 11.28 2.01 11.35
C ILE A 57 11.55 1.40 12.74
N ASP A 58 12.27 2.14 13.58
CA ASP A 58 12.74 1.67 14.89
C ASP A 58 11.93 2.19 16.09
N TYR A 59 11.08 3.20 15.87
CA TYR A 59 10.30 3.86 16.91
C TYR A 59 8.86 3.33 17.05
N LEU A 60 8.38 2.50 16.12
CA LEU A 60 7.17 1.69 16.27
C LEU A 60 7.55 0.22 16.36
N SER A 61 6.90 -0.54 17.23
CA SER A 61 7.14 -1.97 17.31
C SER A 61 6.67 -2.68 16.03
N SER A 62 7.32 -3.80 15.71
CA SER A 62 6.90 -4.59 14.55
C SER A 62 5.45 -5.07 14.67
N ASP A 63 4.98 -5.38 15.87
CA ASP A 63 3.59 -5.79 16.12
C ASP A 63 2.61 -4.66 15.83
N GLU A 64 2.90 -3.43 16.25
CA GLU A 64 2.08 -2.25 15.94
C GLU A 64 1.96 -1.99 14.43
N VAL A 65 3.06 -2.15 13.69
CA VAL A 65 3.06 -2.03 12.23
C VAL A 65 2.25 -3.17 11.61
N ARG A 66 2.46 -4.41 12.05
CA ARG A 66 1.73 -5.59 11.56
C ARG A 66 0.23 -5.47 11.78
N ASP A 67 -0.20 -5.05 12.97
CA ASP A 67 -1.60 -4.81 13.32
C ASP A 67 -2.24 -3.75 12.40
N ALA A 68 -1.50 -2.67 12.10
CA ALA A 68 -1.95 -1.63 11.17
C ALA A 68 -2.28 -2.20 9.79
N PHE A 69 -1.37 -2.99 9.23
CA PHE A 69 -1.53 -3.57 7.92
C PHE A 69 -2.59 -4.67 7.91
N GLN A 70 -2.62 -5.53 8.93
CA GLN A 70 -3.66 -6.55 9.08
C GLN A 70 -5.05 -5.91 9.08
N TRP A 71 -5.22 -4.83 9.84
CA TRP A 71 -6.47 -4.08 9.87
C TRP A 71 -6.78 -3.42 8.52
N SER A 72 -5.80 -2.80 7.87
CA SER A 72 -6.00 -2.20 6.54
C SER A 72 -6.42 -3.23 5.49
N PHE A 73 -5.77 -4.40 5.47
CA PHE A 73 -6.07 -5.48 4.51
C PHE A 73 -7.42 -6.14 4.78
N SER A 74 -7.88 -6.16 6.04
CA SER A 74 -9.20 -6.72 6.40
C SER A 74 -10.39 -5.99 5.76
N ARG A 75 -10.19 -4.77 5.26
CA ARG A 75 -11.26 -3.95 4.65
C ARG A 75 -11.61 -4.37 3.22
N TRP A 76 -10.63 -4.82 2.45
CA TRP A 76 -10.81 -5.15 1.04
C TRP A 76 -11.71 -6.37 0.77
N PRO A 77 -11.64 -7.48 1.55
CA PRO A 77 -12.54 -8.62 1.40
C PRO A 77 -14.03 -8.27 1.49
N ALA A 78 -14.38 -7.12 2.10
CA ALA A 78 -15.76 -6.67 2.21
C ALA A 78 -16.37 -6.20 0.87
N VAL A 79 -15.53 -5.87 -0.13
CA VAL A 79 -15.99 -5.28 -1.41
C VAL A 79 -15.48 -6.02 -2.65
N ILE A 80 -14.43 -6.82 -2.52
CA ILE A 80 -13.90 -7.66 -3.60
C ILE A 80 -13.51 -9.04 -3.04
N PRO A 81 -13.59 -10.13 -3.83
CA PRO A 81 -13.35 -11.47 -3.33
C PRO A 81 -11.84 -11.80 -3.27
N VAL A 82 -11.15 -11.07 -2.41
CA VAL A 82 -9.73 -11.22 -2.08
C VAL A 82 -9.61 -11.57 -0.61
N ASN A 83 -8.59 -12.35 -0.26
CA ASN A 83 -8.11 -12.54 1.10
C ASN A 83 -6.63 -12.17 1.17
N PHE A 84 -6.16 -11.84 2.37
CA PHE A 84 -4.75 -11.53 2.62
C PHE A 84 -4.22 -12.46 3.70
N THR A 85 -2.97 -12.90 3.53
CA THR A 85 -2.27 -13.70 4.53
C THR A 85 -0.87 -13.15 4.68
N GLU A 86 -0.47 -12.82 5.91
CA GLU A 86 0.90 -12.43 6.16
C GLU A 86 1.81 -13.65 5.97
N SER A 87 2.89 -13.49 5.24
CA SER A 87 3.93 -14.50 5.14
C SER A 87 4.93 -14.32 6.28
N ASP A 88 4.98 -15.29 7.20
CA ASP A 88 5.88 -15.23 8.35
C ASP A 88 7.36 -15.16 7.93
N SER A 89 8.01 -14.04 8.21
CA SER A 89 9.45 -13.88 7.94
C SER A 89 10.32 -14.48 9.05
N ILE A 90 9.92 -14.40 10.33
CA ILE A 90 10.73 -14.86 11.47
C ILE A 90 9.81 -15.22 12.66
N PHE A 91 9.56 -16.51 12.93
CA PHE A 91 9.63 -17.14 14.29
C PHE A 91 9.14 -18.60 14.35
N THR A 92 8.52 -19.17 13.33
CA THR A 92 8.21 -20.61 13.34
C THR A 92 9.46 -21.37 12.91
N LEU A 93 10.26 -21.74 13.91
CA LEU A 93 11.43 -22.62 13.86
C LEU A 93 11.70 -23.22 12.46
N ARG A 94 12.79 -22.73 11.86
CA ARG A 94 13.54 -23.26 10.71
C ARG A 94 13.73 -24.80 10.70
N LEU A 95 13.33 -25.50 11.74
CA LEU A 95 13.49 -26.93 11.93
C LEU A 95 12.26 -27.76 11.51
N ILE A 96 11.10 -27.17 11.25
CA ILE A 96 9.88 -27.95 10.91
C ILE A 96 9.05 -27.28 9.82
N SER A 97 9.35 -27.43 8.53
CA SER A 97 8.26 -27.37 7.54
C SER A 97 8.57 -28.12 6.24
N MET A 98 7.78 -29.16 6.01
CA MET A 98 7.63 -29.91 4.76
C MET A 98 6.72 -29.17 3.75
N PHE A 99 6.44 -27.88 3.98
CA PHE A 99 5.57 -27.02 3.17
C PHE A 99 6.37 -25.83 2.61
N PRO A 100 6.02 -25.33 1.40
CA PRO A 100 6.64 -24.13 0.84
C PRO A 100 6.39 -22.96 1.80
N ARG A 101 7.48 -22.35 2.29
CA ARG A 101 7.43 -21.13 3.08
C ARG A 101 7.34 -19.95 2.12
N TYR A 102 6.39 -19.06 2.37
CA TYR A 102 6.32 -17.77 1.71
C TYR A 102 7.29 -16.84 2.45
N ASP A 103 8.35 -16.43 1.78
CA ASP A 103 9.30 -15.45 2.28
C ASP A 103 8.99 -14.07 1.70
N TYR A 104 9.64 -13.03 2.24
CA TYR A 104 9.51 -11.67 1.68
C TYR A 104 9.76 -11.62 0.17
N SER A 105 10.66 -12.45 -0.36
CA SER A 105 11.01 -12.46 -1.79
C SER A 105 9.90 -13.01 -2.68
N THR A 106 9.09 -13.92 -2.15
CA THR A 106 8.02 -14.65 -2.85
C THR A 106 6.63 -14.11 -2.54
N ALA A 107 6.47 -13.23 -1.55
CA ALA A 107 5.21 -12.58 -1.25
C ALA A 107 4.68 -11.76 -2.43
N ASP A 108 3.36 -11.80 -2.63
CA ASP A 108 2.68 -11.01 -3.66
C ASP A 108 2.83 -9.51 -3.36
N ILE A 109 2.67 -9.12 -2.09
CA ILE A 109 2.78 -7.74 -1.63
C ILE A 109 4.00 -7.61 -0.72
N LYS A 110 4.89 -6.66 -1.03
CA LYS A 110 6.16 -6.47 -0.32
C LYS A 110 6.20 -5.08 0.29
N ILE A 111 6.20 -5.01 1.62
CA ILE A 111 6.07 -3.76 2.38
C ILE A 111 7.43 -3.36 2.95
N GLY A 112 7.79 -2.09 2.87
CA GLY A 112 9.00 -1.56 3.51
C GLY A 112 9.00 -0.04 3.62
N PHE A 113 9.80 0.46 4.55
CA PHE A 113 10.04 1.88 4.79
C PHE A 113 11.38 2.28 4.17
N TYR A 114 11.36 3.23 3.24
CA TYR A 114 12.55 3.65 2.50
C TYR A 114 12.73 5.15 2.56
N LYS A 115 13.97 5.61 2.44
CA LYS A 115 14.32 7.02 2.46
C LYS A 115 14.97 7.45 1.15
N GLY A 116 14.54 8.58 0.60
CA GLY A 116 15.15 9.18 -0.57
C GLY A 116 15.19 8.23 -1.77
N ASP A 117 16.32 8.22 -2.50
CA ASP A 117 16.56 7.23 -3.56
C ASP A 117 16.78 5.84 -2.97
N HIS A 118 15.89 4.92 -3.33
CA HIS A 118 15.86 3.54 -2.86
C HIS A 118 15.87 2.54 -4.03
N GLY A 119 16.40 2.95 -5.18
CA GLY A 119 16.81 2.04 -6.26
C GLY A 119 15.68 1.54 -7.17
N ASP A 120 14.49 2.13 -7.09
CA ASP A 120 13.36 1.80 -7.97
C ASP A 120 12.99 2.91 -8.97
N GLY A 121 13.74 4.01 -8.97
CA GLY A 121 13.56 5.15 -9.87
C GLY A 121 12.52 6.16 -9.41
N GLU A 122 11.84 5.92 -8.28
CA GLU A 122 10.82 6.80 -7.70
C GLU A 122 11.29 7.21 -6.28
N PRO A 123 12.26 8.15 -6.17
CA PRO A 123 12.80 8.56 -4.88
C PRO A 123 11.79 9.34 -4.04
N PHE A 124 11.80 9.17 -2.73
CA PHE A 124 11.05 10.03 -1.81
C PHE A 124 11.68 11.42 -1.69
N ASP A 125 10.85 12.44 -1.47
CA ASP A 125 11.20 13.87 -1.47
C ASP A 125 11.36 14.48 -0.07
N SER A 126 11.46 13.64 0.96
CA SER A 126 11.57 14.00 2.38
C SER A 126 10.24 14.44 3.00
N VAL A 127 10.29 14.96 4.24
CA VAL A 127 9.12 15.13 5.12
C VAL A 127 8.04 16.04 4.52
N LEU A 128 6.78 15.61 4.68
CA LEU A 128 5.53 16.23 4.21
C LEU A 128 5.31 16.23 2.69
N GLY A 129 6.09 15.44 1.95
CA GLY A 129 5.96 15.23 0.52
C GLY A 129 5.13 13.99 0.17
N VAL A 130 5.77 13.07 -0.54
CA VAL A 130 5.23 11.76 -0.92
C VAL A 130 5.29 10.81 0.28
N LEU A 131 4.12 10.46 0.81
CA LEU A 131 4.06 9.59 2.00
C LEU A 131 4.32 8.12 1.70
N ALA A 132 3.86 7.65 0.54
CA ALA A 132 3.97 6.25 0.13
C ALA A 132 3.76 6.10 -1.37
N GLN A 133 4.26 4.98 -1.92
CA GLN A 133 4.09 4.56 -3.30
C GLN A 133 3.75 3.07 -3.38
N ALA A 134 2.91 2.71 -4.35
CA ALA A 134 2.48 1.33 -4.58
C ALA A 134 2.71 0.93 -6.04
N PHE A 135 3.30 -0.24 -6.26
CA PHE A 135 3.56 -0.75 -7.59
C PHE A 135 2.41 -1.64 -8.07
N SER A 136 2.15 -1.60 -9.37
CA SER A 136 1.08 -2.38 -9.97
C SER A 136 1.24 -3.89 -9.69
N PRO A 137 0.17 -4.68 -9.75
CA PRO A 137 0.32 -6.12 -9.92
C PRO A 137 1.21 -6.43 -11.14
N LYS A 138 1.98 -7.51 -11.18
CA LYS A 138 2.33 -8.42 -10.08
C LYS A 138 3.61 -7.99 -9.32
N ASN A 139 4.03 -6.73 -9.46
CA ASN A 139 5.19 -6.21 -8.75
C ASN A 139 4.89 -6.13 -7.24
N GLY A 140 3.76 -5.50 -6.89
CA GLY A 140 3.18 -5.56 -5.53
C GLY A 140 4.01 -4.94 -4.42
N ARG A 141 5.08 -4.21 -4.74
CA ARG A 141 5.79 -3.42 -3.75
C ARG A 141 4.92 -2.29 -3.21
N LEU A 142 4.99 -2.06 -1.92
CA LEU A 142 4.39 -0.94 -1.20
C LEU A 142 5.49 -0.31 -0.34
N HIS A 143 5.95 0.86 -0.75
CA HIS A 143 6.99 1.59 -0.05
C HIS A 143 6.37 2.76 0.70
N LEU A 144 6.78 2.95 1.93
CA LEU A 144 6.41 4.08 2.79
C LEU A 144 7.64 4.95 3.00
N ASP A 145 7.47 6.27 3.07
CA ASP A 145 8.60 7.17 3.32
C ASP A 145 9.05 7.05 4.79
N GLU A 146 10.28 6.60 4.99
CA GLU A 146 10.94 6.49 6.29
C GLU A 146 11.23 7.88 6.91
N ALA A 147 11.29 8.94 6.11
CA ALA A 147 11.49 10.30 6.61
C ALA A 147 10.28 10.84 7.38
N GLU A 148 9.11 10.21 7.25
CA GLU A 148 7.89 10.62 7.94
C GLU A 148 7.82 10.08 9.37
N THR A 149 7.14 10.83 10.25
CA THR A 149 6.82 10.35 11.60
C THR A 149 5.51 9.58 11.58
N TRP A 150 5.60 8.27 11.34
CA TRP A 150 4.44 7.38 11.38
C TRP A 150 3.87 7.24 12.80
N ALA A 151 2.55 7.14 12.89
CA ALA A 151 1.86 6.86 14.14
C ALA A 151 0.73 5.87 13.90
N VAL A 152 0.48 5.03 14.90
CA VAL A 152 -0.66 4.13 14.95
C VAL A 152 -1.55 4.53 16.12
N ASP A 153 -2.82 4.83 15.84
CA ASP A 153 -3.81 5.08 16.88
C ASP A 153 -4.92 4.04 16.80
N PHE A 154 -4.76 2.97 17.58
CA PHE A 154 -5.75 1.89 17.70
C PHE A 154 -6.62 2.01 18.95
N LYS A 155 -6.61 3.15 19.67
CA LYS A 155 -7.41 3.26 20.88
C LYS A 155 -8.91 3.28 20.54
N SER A 156 -9.56 2.16 20.81
CA SER A 156 -10.98 1.94 20.55
C SER A 156 -11.86 2.97 21.25
N SER A 157 -12.76 3.62 20.53
CA SER A 157 -14.20 3.58 20.84
C SER A 157 -15.04 4.27 19.75
N LYS A 158 -16.22 3.70 19.57
CA LYS A 158 -17.30 4.09 18.67
C LYS A 158 -17.62 5.60 18.77
N THR A 159 -17.46 6.30 17.65
CA THR A 159 -17.89 7.68 17.36
C THR A 159 -17.03 8.80 17.97
N MET A 160 -16.24 9.46 17.13
CA MET A 160 -16.39 10.89 16.84
C MET A 160 -15.65 11.20 15.54
N CYS A 161 -16.38 11.27 14.42
CA CYS A 161 -15.85 12.01 13.28
C CYS A 161 -15.69 13.46 13.72
N CYS A 162 -14.48 13.97 13.56
CA CYS A 162 -14.08 15.37 13.68
C CYS A 162 -14.21 15.96 15.10
N GLU A 163 -13.14 15.84 15.88
CA GLU A 163 -12.77 16.93 16.79
C GLU A 163 -11.50 17.62 16.29
N GLU A 164 -11.63 18.93 16.25
CA GLU A 164 -10.77 19.94 15.67
C GLU A 164 -9.43 20.01 16.43
N TYR A 165 -8.35 19.51 15.83
CA TYR A 165 -7.00 19.74 16.35
C TYR A 165 -6.49 21.12 15.93
N LYS A 166 -6.56 22.08 16.85
CA LYS A 166 -5.72 23.27 16.82
C LYS A 166 -4.28 22.87 17.16
N GLY A 167 -3.51 22.54 16.14
CA GLY A 167 -2.08 22.22 16.29
C GLY A 167 -1.66 21.25 15.20
N THR A 168 -0.94 21.78 14.22
CA THR A 168 -0.29 21.11 13.08
C THR A 168 0.16 19.67 13.32
N GLN A 169 -0.69 18.68 12.96
CA GLN A 169 -0.31 17.32 12.56
C GLN A 169 -1.39 16.79 11.63
N LEU A 170 -1.06 16.56 10.35
CA LEU A 170 -2.00 16.07 9.34
C LEU A 170 -1.96 14.55 9.29
N GLN A 171 -3.08 13.92 9.67
CA GLN A 171 -3.26 12.48 9.49
C GLN A 171 -3.57 12.15 8.03
N SER A 172 -2.78 11.25 7.45
CA SER A 172 -3.02 10.71 6.12
C SER A 172 -4.09 9.62 6.16
N ASN A 173 -5.29 9.96 5.70
CA ASN A 173 -6.35 8.99 5.48
C ASN A 173 -6.18 8.36 4.09
N PHE A 174 -5.82 7.08 4.03
CA PHE A 174 -6.04 6.27 2.83
C PHE A 174 -7.56 5.97 2.76
N LYS A 175 -8.23 6.58 1.77
CA LYS A 175 -9.58 6.22 1.32
C LYS A 175 -9.49 5.28 0.13
#